data_AF-A0A930V200-F1
#
_entry.id   AF-A0A930V200-F1
#
_cell.length_a   1.000
_cell.length_b   1.000
_cell.length_c   1.000
_cell.angle_alpha   90.00
_cell.angle_beta   90.00
_cell.angle_gamma   90.00
#
_symmetry.space_group_name_H-M   'P 1'
#
loop_
_entity.id
_entity.type
_entity.pdbx_description
1 polymer ?
#
loop_
_entity_poly.entity_id
_entity_poly.type
_entity_poly.pdbx_seq_one_letter_code
_entity_poly.pdbx_strand_id
1 'polypeptide(L)'
;MGARTLADTIVRESDPDTSHEAAAVTAGTLRGVRLAVLELFDHIGGPGLSGSEVNALYEFNRPTSGWPKTAPDSPRKRAGELAAPTRGLLEVVGKQTGENGTPERIYALSAKGRKYLQDQTS
;
A
#
# COMPACT_ATOMS: atom_id res chain seq x y z
N MET A 1 -61.76 20.09 -2.85
CA MET A 1 -61.17 18.74 -3.02
C MET A 1 -59.68 18.92 -3.26
N GLY A 2 -58.86 18.62 -2.26
CA GLY A 2 -57.40 18.74 -2.36
C GLY A 2 -56.76 17.37 -2.46
N ALA A 3 -55.76 17.22 -3.31
CA ALA A 3 -54.82 16.12 -3.27
C ALA A 3 -53.41 16.70 -3.15
N ARG A 4 -52.77 16.38 -2.03
CA ARG A 4 -51.42 16.77 -1.64
C ARG A 4 -50.39 15.86 -2.31
N THR A 5 -49.24 16.46 -2.55
CA THR A 5 -47.91 15.98 -2.96
C THR A 5 -47.47 14.68 -2.30
N LEU A 6 -46.80 13.79 -3.05
CA LEU A 6 -45.76 12.89 -2.55
C LEU A 6 -44.61 12.82 -3.57
N ALA A 7 -43.75 13.83 -3.50
CA ALA A 7 -42.34 13.66 -3.83
C ALA A 7 -41.72 12.94 -2.63
N ASP A 8 -41.67 11.61 -2.66
CA ASP A 8 -40.95 10.85 -1.64
C ASP A 8 -39.55 10.54 -2.15
N THR A 9 -38.70 11.51 -1.87
CA THR A 9 -37.26 11.40 -1.74
C THR A 9 -36.88 10.11 -0.98
N ILE A 10 -36.43 9.08 -1.71
CA ILE A 10 -35.74 7.94 -1.11
C ILE A 10 -34.34 8.42 -0.69
N VAL A 11 -34.26 8.97 0.52
CA VAL A 11 -33.00 9.20 1.24
C VAL A 11 -32.52 7.86 1.78
N ARG A 12 -31.34 7.45 1.28
CA ARG A 12 -30.27 6.66 1.93
C ARG A 12 -30.64 5.83 3.16
N GLU A 13 -30.66 4.51 3.00
CA GLU A 13 -30.02 3.60 3.95
C GLU A 13 -28.60 3.32 3.44
N SER A 14 -27.64 4.15 3.88
CA SER A 14 -26.24 3.76 3.85
C SER A 14 -25.97 3.07 5.16
N ASP A 15 -25.95 1.73 5.13
CA ASP A 15 -25.63 0.88 6.28
C ASP A 15 -24.35 1.36 7.00
N PRO A 16 -24.44 1.80 8.27
CA PRO A 16 -23.27 2.17 9.06
C PRO A 16 -22.44 0.95 9.50
N ASP A 17 -23.03 -0.25 9.59
CA ASP A 17 -22.32 -1.48 9.99
C ASP A 17 -21.41 -2.03 8.89
N THR A 18 -21.89 -2.08 7.65
CA THR A 18 -21.11 -2.51 6.47
C THR A 18 -19.85 -1.65 6.27
N SER A 19 -19.91 -0.38 6.69
CA SER A 19 -18.78 0.55 6.60
C SER A 19 -17.65 0.24 7.60
N HIS A 20 -17.97 -0.26 8.79
CA HIS A 20 -16.95 -0.59 9.81
C HIS A 20 -16.23 -1.88 9.48
N GLU A 21 -16.96 -2.92 9.05
CA GLU A 21 -16.36 -4.20 8.63
C GLU A 21 -15.50 -4.03 7.37
N ALA A 22 -16.01 -3.30 6.36
CA ALA A 22 -15.23 -2.98 5.16
C ALA A 22 -13.97 -2.16 5.47
N ALA A 23 -14.05 -1.23 6.43
CA ALA A 23 -12.90 -0.44 6.87
C ALA A 23 -11.86 -1.30 7.61
N ALA A 24 -12.29 -2.25 8.45
CA ALA A 24 -11.39 -3.16 9.16
C ALA A 24 -10.66 -4.12 8.20
N VAL A 25 -11.39 -4.70 7.23
CA VAL A 25 -10.82 -5.55 6.17
C VAL A 25 -9.84 -4.74 5.31
N THR A 26 -10.20 -3.51 4.95
CA THR A 26 -9.33 -2.61 4.19
C THR A 26 -8.08 -2.23 5.00
N ALA A 27 -8.21 -1.93 6.29
CA ALA A 27 -7.08 -1.59 7.16
C ALA A 27 -6.12 -2.78 7.34
N GLY A 28 -6.65 -3.99 7.52
CA GLY A 28 -5.87 -5.23 7.56
C GLY A 28 -5.12 -5.47 6.25
N THR A 29 -5.79 -5.29 5.11
CA THR A 29 -5.19 -5.40 3.78
C THR A 29 -4.07 -4.37 3.60
N LEU A 30 -4.29 -3.11 3.99
CA LEU A 30 -3.27 -2.06 3.91
C LEU A 30 -2.04 -2.34 4.78
N ARG A 31 -2.24 -2.91 5.98
CA ARG A 31 -1.13 -3.36 6.82
C ARG A 31 -0.37 -4.50 6.15
N GLY A 32 -1.07 -5.49 5.61
CA GLY A 32 -0.48 -6.62 4.90
C GLY A 32 0.35 -6.20 3.69
N VAL A 33 -0.14 -5.24 2.88
CA VAL A 33 0.62 -4.71 1.74
C VAL A 33 1.89 -3.99 2.20
N ARG A 34 1.84 -3.23 3.30
CA ARG A 34 3.03 -2.55 3.83
C ARG A 34 4.08 -3.55 4.30
N LEU A 35 3.68 -4.63 4.97
CA LEU A 35 4.59 -5.70 5.38
C LEU A 35 5.19 -6.40 4.17
N ALA A 36 4.37 -6.78 3.19
CA ALA A 36 4.82 -7.40 1.95
C ALA A 36 5.83 -6.52 1.18
N VAL A 37 5.61 -5.19 1.16
CA VAL A 37 6.60 -4.26 0.56
C VAL A 37 7.90 -4.25 1.37
N LEU A 38 7.86 -4.27 2.69
CA LEU A 38 9.08 -4.34 3.50
C LEU A 38 9.82 -5.68 3.29
N GLU A 39 9.11 -6.80 3.27
CA GLU A 39 9.66 -8.13 2.96
C GLU A 39 10.30 -8.17 1.57
N LEU A 40 9.66 -7.53 0.58
CA LEU A 40 10.23 -7.37 -0.75
C LEU A 40 11.61 -6.69 -0.70
N PHE A 41 11.73 -5.61 0.09
CA PHE A 41 13.01 -4.92 0.25
C PHE A 41 14.04 -5.72 1.06
N ASP A 42 13.60 -6.53 2.02
CA ASP A 42 14.49 -7.38 2.83
C ASP A 42 15.07 -8.55 2.02
N HIS A 43 14.24 -9.23 1.23
CA HIS A 43 14.63 -10.43 0.50
C HIS A 43 15.21 -10.17 -0.89
N ILE A 44 14.73 -9.12 -1.57
CA ILE A 44 15.05 -8.85 -3.00
C ILE A 44 15.72 -7.49 -3.18
N GLY A 45 15.39 -6.52 -2.32
CA GLY A 45 15.66 -5.10 -2.55
C GLY A 45 17.12 -4.69 -2.65
N GLY A 46 18.09 -5.51 -2.21
CA GLY A 46 19.52 -5.27 -2.38
C GLY A 46 19.94 -3.82 -2.03
N PRO A 47 20.67 -3.10 -2.91
CA PRO A 47 21.07 -1.71 -2.67
C PRO A 47 19.92 -0.69 -2.82
N GLY A 48 18.76 -1.10 -3.31
CA GLY A 48 17.55 -0.30 -3.41
C GLY A 48 16.72 -0.58 -4.67
N LEU A 49 15.42 -0.26 -4.63
CA LEU A 49 14.47 -0.44 -5.73
C LEU A 49 13.74 0.87 -6.02
N SER A 50 13.47 1.15 -7.29
CA SER A 50 12.55 2.20 -7.71
C SER A 50 11.09 1.85 -7.47
N GLY A 51 10.23 2.86 -7.58
CA GLY A 51 8.78 2.66 -7.53
C GLY A 51 8.28 1.69 -8.61
N SER A 52 8.80 1.75 -9.83
CA SER A 52 8.39 0.84 -10.90
C SER A 52 8.86 -0.60 -10.64
N GLU A 53 10.11 -0.78 -10.18
CA GLU A 53 10.64 -2.09 -9.78
C GLU A 53 9.85 -2.70 -8.62
N VAL A 54 9.45 -1.89 -7.63
CA VAL A 54 8.60 -2.33 -6.53
C VAL A 54 7.27 -2.89 -7.04
N ASN A 55 6.61 -2.23 -7.99
CA ASN A 55 5.36 -2.75 -8.56
C ASN A 55 5.59 -4.07 -9.29
N ALA A 56 6.58 -4.13 -10.17
CA ALA A 56 6.88 -5.31 -10.98
C ALA A 56 7.26 -6.52 -10.11
N LEU A 57 8.16 -6.34 -9.14
CA LEU A 57 8.60 -7.42 -8.26
C LEU A 57 7.50 -7.83 -7.27
N TYR A 58 6.68 -6.88 -6.80
CA TYR A 58 5.53 -7.21 -5.97
C TYR A 58 4.57 -8.12 -6.72
N GLU A 59 4.17 -7.73 -7.94
CA GLU A 59 3.26 -8.51 -8.76
C GLU A 59 3.80 -9.90 -9.08
N PHE A 60 5.10 -9.99 -9.41
CA PHE A 60 5.78 -11.23 -9.72
C PHE A 60 5.85 -12.20 -8.52
N ASN A 61 6.18 -11.72 -7.32
CA ASN A 61 6.37 -12.58 -6.13
C ASN A 61 5.08 -12.81 -5.34
N ARG A 62 4.06 -11.97 -5.51
CA ARG A 62 2.75 -12.11 -4.83
C ARG A 62 2.17 -13.52 -4.84
N PRO A 63 2.09 -14.26 -5.97
CA PRO A 63 1.44 -15.57 -5.98
C PRO A 63 2.17 -16.63 -5.15
N THR A 64 3.49 -16.52 -5.00
CA THR A 64 4.31 -17.47 -4.23
C THR A 64 4.48 -17.05 -2.76
N SER A 65 4.45 -15.75 -2.47
CA SER A 65 4.66 -15.22 -1.12
C SER A 65 3.36 -15.03 -0.31
N GLY A 66 2.20 -15.33 -0.90
CA GLY A 66 0.90 -15.17 -0.21
C GLY A 66 0.49 -13.71 0.03
N TRP A 67 1.10 -12.76 -0.70
CA TRP A 67 0.84 -11.33 -0.50
C TRP A 67 -0.55 -10.92 -0.99
N PRO A 68 -1.18 -9.93 -0.32
CA PRO A 68 -2.51 -9.47 -0.69
C PRO A 68 -2.56 -8.91 -2.11
N LYS A 69 -3.69 -9.13 -2.80
CA LYS A 69 -3.95 -8.53 -4.11
C LYS A 69 -4.19 -7.03 -3.94
N THR A 70 -3.56 -6.23 -4.79
CA THR A 70 -3.69 -4.77 -4.79
C THR A 70 -3.87 -4.22 -6.19
N ALA A 71 -4.30 -2.97 -6.30
CA ALA A 71 -4.21 -2.25 -7.57
C ALA A 71 -2.72 -2.07 -7.98
N PRO A 72 -2.40 -2.01 -9.28
CA PRO A 72 -1.03 -2.01 -9.80
C PRO A 72 -0.09 -0.97 -9.16
N ASP A 73 -0.57 0.24 -8.89
CA ASP A 73 0.24 1.31 -8.30
C ASP A 73 0.30 1.33 -6.76
N SER A 74 -0.39 0.39 -6.12
CA SER A 74 -0.48 0.38 -4.65
C SER A 74 0.87 0.09 -3.99
N PRO A 75 1.66 -0.91 -4.43
CA PRO A 75 2.95 -1.23 -3.79
C PRO A 75 3.91 -0.04 -3.81
N ARG A 76 4.09 0.61 -4.96
CA ARG A 76 4.86 1.86 -5.09
C ARG A 76 4.40 2.95 -4.14
N LYS A 77 3.08 3.18 -4.02
CA LYS A 77 2.54 4.17 -3.09
C LYS A 77 2.88 3.83 -1.64
N ARG A 78 2.81 2.54 -1.27
CA ARG A 78 3.19 2.09 0.08
C ARG A 78 4.70 2.23 0.33
N ALA A 79 5.55 1.96 -0.65
CA ALA A 79 6.98 2.26 -0.53
C ALA A 79 7.23 3.75 -0.23
N GLY A 80 6.53 4.66 -0.92
CA GLY A 80 6.59 6.10 -0.64
C GLY A 80 6.12 6.47 0.78
N GLU A 81 5.04 5.85 1.27
CA GLU A 81 4.57 6.05 2.65
C GLU A 81 5.53 5.52 3.70
N LEU A 82 6.16 4.37 3.45
CA LEU A 82 7.14 3.75 4.34
C LEU A 82 8.44 4.57 4.39
N ALA A 83 8.77 5.27 3.30
CA ALA A 83 9.88 6.20 3.21
C ALA A 83 9.58 7.60 3.78
N ALA A 84 8.31 7.92 4.08
CA ALA A 84 7.95 9.21 4.64
C ALA A 84 8.63 9.40 6.01
N PRO A 85 9.07 10.61 6.38
CA PRO A 85 9.77 10.87 7.65
C PRO A 85 9.00 10.39 8.89
N THR A 86 7.67 10.40 8.83
CA THR A 86 6.78 9.92 9.90
C THR A 86 6.91 8.41 10.17
N ARG A 87 7.29 7.62 9.15
CA ARG A 87 7.51 6.17 9.26
C ARG A 87 8.99 5.85 9.31
N GLY A 88 9.75 6.30 8.31
CA GLY A 88 11.19 6.09 8.19
C GLY A 88 11.58 4.62 8.19
N LEU A 89 10.74 3.75 7.62
CA LEU A 89 11.01 2.31 7.51
C LEU A 89 11.80 2.00 6.24
N LEU A 90 11.58 2.78 5.18
CA LEU A 90 12.45 2.85 4.01
C LEU A 90 13.21 4.18 4.00
N GLU A 91 14.32 4.23 3.28
CA GLU A 91 15.09 5.44 3.05
C GLU A 91 15.25 5.70 1.55
N VAL A 92 15.28 6.96 1.15
CA VAL A 92 15.54 7.33 -0.25
C VAL A 92 17.05 7.38 -0.46
N VAL A 93 17.59 6.41 -1.18
CA VAL A 93 19.04 6.28 -1.43
C VAL A 93 19.47 6.90 -2.76
N GLY A 94 18.52 7.21 -3.63
CA GLY A 94 18.84 7.77 -4.93
C GLY A 94 17.62 8.16 -5.75
N LYS A 95 17.90 8.54 -6.99
CA LYS A 95 16.91 8.82 -8.02
C LYS A 95 17.37 8.18 -9.33
N GLN A 96 16.42 7.65 -10.09
CA GLN A 96 16.66 7.22 -11.47
C GLN A 96 15.58 7.79 -12.38
N THR A 97 15.80 7.73 -13.69
CA THR A 97 14.78 8.04 -14.68
C THR A 97 14.12 6.74 -15.09
N GLY A 98 12.82 6.58 -14.80
CA GLY A 98 12.08 5.39 -15.20
C GLY A 98 11.88 5.30 -16.71
N GLU A 99 11.38 4.17 -17.19
CA GLU A 99 11.22 3.89 -18.64
C GLU A 99 10.39 4.93 -19.39
N ASN A 100 9.43 5.56 -18.71
CA ASN A 100 8.57 6.62 -19.26
C ASN A 100 9.22 8.02 -19.22
N GLY A 101 10.53 8.12 -18.94
CA GLY A 101 11.25 9.40 -18.82
C GLY A 101 10.97 10.17 -17.53
N THR A 102 10.17 9.61 -16.62
CA THR A 102 9.79 10.26 -15.36
C THR A 102 10.80 9.97 -14.25
N PRO A 103 11.17 10.96 -13.42
CA PRO A 103 12.07 10.72 -12.30
C PRO A 103 11.40 9.85 -11.22
N GLU A 104 12.12 8.82 -10.79
CA GLU A 104 11.72 7.87 -9.76
C GLU A 104 12.71 7.91 -8.60
N ARG A 105 12.19 7.74 -7.38
CA ARG A 105 13.01 7.61 -6.19
C ARG A 105 13.40 6.14 -6.03
N ILE A 106 14.66 5.91 -5.68
CA ILE A 106 15.17 4.60 -5.27
C ILE A 106 15.08 4.53 -3.76
N TYR A 107 14.43 3.49 -3.27
CA TYR A 107 14.23 3.24 -1.85
C TYR A 107 15.10 2.07 -1.40
N ALA A 108 15.63 2.10 -0.19
CA ALA A 108 16.28 0.97 0.45
C ALA A 108 15.69 0.72 1.84
N LEU A 109 15.91 -0.49 2.36
CA LEU A 109 15.44 -0.86 3.69
C LEU A 109 16.33 -0.22 4.76
N SER A 110 15.74 0.68 5.56
CA SER A 110 16.46 1.29 6.67
C SER A 110 16.70 0.29 7.81
N ALA A 111 17.61 0.62 8.73
CA ALA A 111 17.78 -0.15 9.97
C ALA A 111 16.48 -0.24 10.79
N LYS A 112 15.68 0.84 10.79
CA LYS A 112 14.38 0.88 11.47
C LYS A 112 13.36 -0.05 10.80
N GLY A 113 13.37 -0.12 9.46
CA GLY A 113 12.55 -1.04 8.68
C GLY A 113 12.86 -2.50 8.97
N ARG A 114 14.15 -2.86 8.99
CA ARG A 114 14.60 -4.22 9.36
C ARG A 114 14.15 -4.62 10.76
N LYS A 115 14.37 -3.75 11.75
CA LYS A 115 13.91 -4.00 13.12
C LYS A 115 12.39 -4.17 13.18
N TYR A 116 11.65 -3.29 12.50
CA TYR A 116 10.20 -3.39 12.44
C TYR A 116 9.73 -4.72 11.85
N LEU A 117 10.39 -5.24 10.81
CA LEU A 117 10.06 -6.57 10.27
C LEU A 117 10.31 -7.69 11.29
N GLN A 118 11.46 -7.66 11.97
CA GLN A 118 11.80 -8.65 13.00
C GLN A 118 10.78 -8.65 14.15
N ASP A 119 10.34 -7.47 14.59
CA ASP A 119 9.32 -7.29 15.63
C ASP A 119 7.92 -7.75 15.18
N GLN A 120 7.69 -8.05 13.90
CA GLN A 120 6.43 -8.56 13.37
C GLN A 120 6.46 -10.06 13.08
N THR A 121 7.66 -10.66 13.01
CA THR A 121 7.88 -12.09 12.75
C THR A 121 8.34 -12.88 13.97
N SER A 122 8.63 -12.20 15.09
CA SER A 122 8.92 -12.79 16.41
C SER A 122 7.64 -13.01 17.22
#